data_AF-A0A4V2Z9X5-F1
#
_entry.id   AF-A0A4V2Z9X5-F1
#
_cell.length_a   1.000
_cell.length_b   1.000
_cell.length_c   1.000
_cell.angle_alpha   90.00
_cell.angle_beta   90.00
_cell.angle_gamma   90.00
#
_symmetry.space_group_name_H-M   'P 1'
#
loop_
_entity.id
_entity.type
_entity.pdbx_description
1 polymer ?
#
loop_
_entity_poly.entity_id
_entity_poly.type
_entity_poly.pdbx_seq_one_letter_code
_entity_poly.pdbx_strand_id
1 'polypeptide(L)'
;MTDKEEKEMNCSAIINLKDIGVHIGRKDKECIKKWLWENKITIHRLAKLTFVYKVDFECAMILPHVKDRQRKDPKGWQAYYQKTIKNEALFELIMLELKVNVQYKPTTKVKRSKSDEELYKQLLT
;
A
#
# COMPACT_ATOMS: atom_id res chain seq x y z
N MET A 1 20.64 -14.05 19.67
CA MET A 1 20.09 -13.73 18.34
C MET A 1 21.25 -13.87 17.38
N THR A 2 21.24 -14.93 16.57
CA THR A 2 22.33 -15.24 15.64
C THR A 2 22.05 -14.59 14.29
N ASP A 3 23.10 -14.20 13.56
CA ASP A 3 23.04 -13.54 12.23
C ASP A 3 22.17 -14.28 11.18
N LYS A 4 21.76 -15.52 11.46
CA LYS A 4 20.82 -16.31 10.66
C LYS A 4 19.37 -15.84 10.79
N GLU A 5 18.95 -15.42 11.98
CA GLU A 5 17.57 -14.99 12.27
C GLU A 5 17.29 -13.59 11.68
N GLU A 6 18.26 -12.68 11.70
CA GLU A 6 18.14 -11.37 11.04
C GLU A 6 18.10 -11.46 9.50
N LYS A 7 18.69 -12.52 8.93
CA LYS A 7 18.70 -12.76 7.48
C LYS A 7 17.38 -13.34 6.96
N GLU A 8 16.68 -14.12 7.78
CA GLU A 8 15.35 -14.64 7.44
C GLU A 8 14.25 -13.59 7.66
N MET A 9 14.41 -12.69 8.63
CA MET A 9 13.43 -11.63 8.91
C MET A 9 13.38 -10.54 7.82
N ASN A 10 14.48 -10.33 7.07
CA ASN A 10 14.58 -9.33 6.01
C ASN A 10 14.28 -9.82 4.58
N CYS A 11 14.05 -11.12 4.37
CA CYS A 11 13.61 -11.66 3.08
C CYS A 11 12.08 -11.59 2.88
N SER A 12 11.31 -11.17 3.87
CA SER A 12 9.85 -11.06 3.76
C SER A 12 9.38 -9.88 2.91
N ALA A 13 10.23 -8.87 2.72
CA ALA A 13 9.88 -7.62 2.03
C ALA A 13 10.10 -7.65 0.51
N ILE A 14 10.81 -8.66 -0.01
CA ILE A 14 11.16 -8.76 -1.42
C ILE A 14 10.67 -10.09 -2.01
N ILE A 15 10.31 -10.06 -3.29
CA ILE A 15 9.85 -11.24 -4.03
C ILE A 15 10.62 -11.36 -5.35
N ASN A 16 11.00 -12.59 -5.70
CA ASN A 16 11.74 -12.86 -6.93
C ASN A 16 10.77 -13.06 -8.11
N LEU A 17 11.25 -12.83 -9.33
CA LEU A 17 10.45 -13.01 -10.55
C LEU A 17 9.87 -14.42 -10.69
N LYS A 18 10.57 -15.45 -10.19
CA LYS A 18 10.07 -16.83 -10.22
C LYS A 18 8.80 -16.99 -9.37
N ASP A 19 8.82 -16.45 -8.16
CA ASP A 19 7.71 -16.55 -7.21
C ASP A 19 6.53 -15.70 -7.69
N ILE A 20 6.80 -14.52 -8.26
CA ILE A 20 5.79 -13.70 -8.95
C ILE A 20 5.12 -14.51 -10.05
N GLY A 21 5.90 -15.20 -10.88
CA GLY A 21 5.40 -16.07 -11.95
C GLY A 21 4.43 -17.14 -11.45
N VAL A 22 4.74 -17.77 -10.31
CA VAL A 22 3.84 -18.73 -9.65
C VAL A 22 2.53 -18.06 -9.23
N HIS A 23 2.59 -16.87 -8.63
CA HIS A 23 1.39 -16.16 -8.18
C HIS A 23 0.48 -15.68 -9.32
N ILE A 24 1.06 -15.25 -10.45
CA ILE A 24 0.29 -14.79 -11.61
C ILE A 24 -0.03 -15.91 -12.62
N GLY A 25 0.43 -17.15 -12.35
CA GLY A 25 0.23 -18.30 -13.22
C GLY A 25 0.99 -18.25 -14.55
N ARG A 26 2.15 -17.56 -14.61
CA ARG A 26 2.97 -17.41 -15.82
C ARG A 26 4.37 -17.97 -15.62
N LYS A 27 4.86 -18.72 -16.60
CA LYS A 27 6.22 -19.30 -16.59
C LYS A 27 7.24 -18.44 -17.32
N ASP A 28 6.80 -17.67 -18.33
CA ASP A 28 7.69 -16.91 -19.20
C ASP A 28 8.17 -15.61 -18.54
N LYS A 29 9.48 -15.44 -18.45
CA LYS A 29 10.12 -14.27 -17.83
C LYS A 29 9.70 -12.95 -18.49
N GLU A 30 9.60 -12.93 -19.82
CA GLU A 30 9.18 -11.73 -20.56
C GLU A 30 7.72 -11.38 -20.29
N CYS A 31 6.85 -12.39 -20.18
CA CYS A 31 5.46 -12.16 -19.78
C CYS A 31 5.34 -11.64 -18.34
N ILE A 32 6.17 -12.14 -17.42
CA ILE A 32 6.21 -11.66 -16.03
C ILE A 32 6.66 -10.19 -16.00
N LYS A 33 7.73 -9.84 -16.71
CA LYS A 33 8.20 -8.44 -16.81
C LYS A 33 7.14 -7.52 -17.42
N LYS A 34 6.47 -7.97 -18.49
CA LYS A 34 5.39 -7.21 -19.13
C LYS A 34 4.24 -6.96 -18.15
N TRP A 35 3.82 -7.98 -17.41
CA TRP A 35 2.78 -7.84 -16.40
C TRP A 35 3.18 -6.86 -15.29
N LEU A 36 4.42 -6.93 -14.80
CA LEU A 36 4.94 -5.99 -13.80
C LEU A 36 4.93 -4.55 -14.33
N TRP A 37 5.35 -4.35 -15.58
CA TRP A 37 5.34 -3.05 -16.24
C TRP A 37 3.92 -2.48 -16.42
N GLU A 38 2.97 -3.30 -16.87
CA GLU A 38 1.56 -2.92 -17.02
C GLU A 38 0.92 -2.50 -15.69
N ASN A 39 1.37 -3.11 -14.59
CA ASN A 39 0.92 -2.79 -13.23
C ASN A 39 1.79 -1.71 -12.55
N LYS A 40 2.69 -1.06 -13.29
CA LYS A 40 3.59 0.01 -12.81
C LYS A 40 4.49 -0.41 -11.64
N ILE A 41 4.83 -1.70 -11.55
CA ILE A 41 5.70 -2.22 -10.51
C ILE A 41 7.15 -2.13 -10.99
N THR A 42 8.00 -1.51 -10.18
CA THR A 42 9.42 -1.34 -10.50
C THR A 42 10.19 -2.61 -10.18
N ILE A 43 11.03 -3.05 -11.14
CA ILE A 43 11.95 -4.15 -10.94
C ILE A 43 13.27 -3.58 -10.43
N HIS A 44 13.68 -4.00 -9.24
CA HIS A 44 14.93 -3.59 -8.62
C HIS A 44 16.03 -4.61 -8.88
N ARG A 45 17.26 -4.12 -8.98
CA ARG A 45 18.45 -4.97 -9.14
C ARG A 45 19.51 -4.55 -8.14
N LEU A 46 19.94 -5.52 -7.32
CA LEU A 46 21.05 -5.36 -6.40
C LEU A 46 22.10 -6.44 -6.69
N ALA A 47 23.23 -6.02 -7.26
CA ALA A 47 24.27 -6.90 -7.79
C ALA A 47 23.72 -7.96 -8.77
N LYS A 48 23.65 -9.23 -8.33
CA LYS A 48 23.13 -10.36 -9.11
C LYS A 48 21.65 -10.67 -8.82
N LEU A 49 21.07 -10.05 -7.79
CA LEU A 49 19.68 -10.26 -7.39
C LEU A 49 18.75 -9.32 -8.17
N THR A 50 17.70 -9.86 -8.77
CA THR A 50 16.60 -9.09 -9.38
C THR A 50 15.34 -9.39 -8.60
N PHE A 51 14.71 -8.36 -8.05
CA PHE A 51 13.60 -8.51 -7.11
C PHE A 51 12.59 -7.36 -7.26
N VAL A 52 11.44 -7.56 -6.65
CA VAL A 52 10.35 -6.59 -6.54
C VAL A 52 9.99 -6.48 -5.07
N TYR A 53 9.55 -5.31 -4.59
CA TYR A 53 9.03 -5.21 -3.24
C TYR A 53 7.68 -5.92 -3.13
N LYS A 54 7.55 -6.78 -2.12
CA LYS A 54 6.36 -7.61 -1.94
C LYS A 54 5.10 -6.76 -1.75
N VAL A 55 5.22 -5.63 -1.04
CA VAL A 55 4.10 -4.71 -0.79
C VAL A 55 3.54 -4.13 -2.09
N ASP A 56 4.41 -3.73 -3.03
CA ASP A 56 3.99 -3.21 -4.34
C ASP A 56 3.26 -4.28 -5.15
N PHE A 57 3.79 -5.51 -5.13
CA PHE A 57 3.18 -6.64 -5.80
C PHE A 57 1.80 -7.00 -5.22
N GLU A 58 1.68 -7.09 -3.89
CA GLU A 58 0.42 -7.35 -3.20
C GLU A 58 -0.60 -6.24 -3.45
N CYS A 59 -0.15 -4.98 -3.46
CA CYS A 59 -1.00 -3.83 -3.78
C CYS A 59 -1.60 -3.97 -5.18
N ALA A 60 -0.77 -4.25 -6.19
CA ALA A 60 -1.24 -4.44 -7.55
C ALA A 60 -2.21 -5.62 -7.72
N MET A 61 -2.00 -6.71 -6.98
CA MET A 61 -2.92 -7.86 -6.99
C MET A 61 -4.28 -7.54 -6.38
N ILE A 62 -4.31 -6.74 -5.31
CA ILE A 62 -5.53 -6.39 -4.59
C ILE A 62 -6.31 -5.25 -5.27
N LEU A 63 -5.61 -4.34 -5.95
CA LEU A 63 -6.20 -3.13 -6.55
C LEU A 63 -7.42 -3.41 -7.46
N PRO A 64 -7.42 -4.40 -8.37
CA PRO A 64 -8.59 -4.72 -9.18
C PRO A 64 -9.81 -5.11 -8.34
N HIS A 65 -9.61 -5.91 -7.30
CA HIS A 65 -10.69 -6.33 -6.39
C HIS A 65 -11.25 -5.15 -5.59
N VAL A 66 -10.38 -4.23 -5.17
CA VAL A 66 -10.80 -3.02 -4.46
C VAL A 66 -11.64 -2.14 -5.38
N LYS A 67 -11.20 -1.92 -6.63
CA LYS A 67 -11.97 -1.15 -7.63
C LYS A 67 -13.32 -1.82 -7.94
N ASP A 68 -13.36 -3.14 -8.04
CA ASP A 68 -14.61 -3.89 -8.24
C ASP A 68 -15.56 -3.71 -7.08
N ARG A 69 -15.06 -3.78 -5.84
CA ARG A 69 -15.89 -3.59 -4.65
C ARG A 69 -16.33 -2.14 -4.51
N GLN A 70 -15.46 -1.18 -4.81
CA GLN A 70 -15.80 0.25 -4.83
C GLN A 70 -16.94 0.53 -5.81
N ARG A 71 -16.96 -0.14 -6.97
CA ARG A 71 -18.09 -0.04 -7.93
C ARG A 71 -19.40 -0.62 -7.38
N LYS A 72 -19.33 -1.71 -6.61
CA LYS A 72 -20.52 -2.40 -6.06
C LYS A 72 -21.06 -1.76 -4.78
N ASP A 73 -20.18 -1.31 -3.91
CA ASP A 73 -20.50 -0.67 -2.63
C ASP A 73 -19.52 0.51 -2.37
N PRO A 74 -19.83 1.70 -2.92
CA PRO A 74 -18.98 2.88 -2.77
C PRO A 74 -18.82 3.38 -1.34
N LYS A 75 -19.73 3.02 -0.42
CA LYS A 75 -19.75 3.54 0.96
C LYS A 75 -19.05 2.61 1.96
N GLY A 76 -19.15 1.29 1.77
CA GLY A 76 -18.63 0.30 2.73
C GLY A 76 -17.28 -0.33 2.37
N TRP A 77 -16.80 -0.17 1.13
CA TRP A 77 -15.57 -0.85 0.67
C TRP A 77 -14.34 -0.52 1.53
N GLN A 78 -14.18 0.72 1.98
CA GLN A 78 -13.03 1.13 2.78
C GLN A 78 -12.99 0.43 4.14
N ALA A 79 -14.12 0.43 4.86
CA ALA A 79 -14.23 -0.24 6.16
C ALA A 79 -14.03 -1.77 6.05
N TYR A 80 -14.46 -2.36 4.92
CA TYR A 80 -14.22 -3.77 4.64
C TYR A 80 -12.71 -4.07 4.51
N TYR A 81 -11.99 -3.31 3.67
CA TYR A 81 -10.56 -3.56 3.47
C TYR A 81 -9.72 -3.16 4.68
N GLN A 82 -10.13 -2.16 5.46
CA GLN A 82 -9.48 -1.81 6.73
C GLN A 82 -9.54 -2.96 7.74
N LYS A 83 -10.61 -3.76 7.76
CA LYS A 83 -10.72 -4.94 8.62
C LYS A 83 -10.05 -6.19 8.06
N THR A 84 -9.93 -6.28 6.74
CA THR A 84 -9.45 -7.50 6.05
C THR A 84 -7.94 -7.49 5.86
N ILE A 85 -7.36 -6.34 5.54
CA ILE A 85 -5.93 -6.19 5.31
C ILE A 85 -5.23 -6.03 6.66
N LYS A 86 -4.44 -7.04 7.05
CA LYS A 86 -3.69 -7.02 8.30
C LYS A 86 -2.47 -6.09 8.28
N ASN A 87 -1.92 -5.84 7.08
CA ASN A 87 -0.75 -5.00 6.90
C ASN A 87 -1.17 -3.55 6.66
N GLU A 88 -0.94 -2.68 7.64
CA GLU A 88 -1.32 -1.26 7.59
C GLU A 88 -0.66 -0.53 6.42
N ALA A 89 0.62 -0.76 6.16
CA ALA A 89 1.35 -0.13 5.05
C ALA A 89 0.75 -0.47 3.68
N LEU A 90 0.26 -1.70 3.52
CA LEU A 90 -0.42 -2.13 2.29
C LEU A 90 -1.76 -1.42 2.12
N PHE A 91 -2.53 -1.26 3.21
CA PHE A 91 -3.80 -0.54 3.18
C PHE A 91 -3.58 0.94 2.81
N GLU A 92 -2.60 1.60 3.44
CA GLU A 92 -2.24 2.99 3.14
C GLU A 92 -1.81 3.17 1.68
N LEU A 93 -0.99 2.26 1.15
CA LEU A 93 -0.55 2.28 -0.24
C LEU A 93 -1.74 2.15 -1.21
N ILE A 94 -2.70 1.28 -0.92
CA ILE A 94 -3.92 1.14 -1.72
C ILE A 94 -4.75 2.43 -1.69
N MET A 95 -4.93 3.05 -0.51
CA MET A 95 -5.66 4.32 -0.40
C MET A 95 -4.98 5.43 -1.22
N LEU A 96 -3.65 5.49 -1.18
CA LEU A 96 -2.83 6.44 -1.94
C LEU A 96 -3.00 6.24 -3.46
N GLU A 97 -2.91 5.00 -3.94
CA GLU A 97 -3.04 4.67 -5.37
C GLU A 97 -4.44 5.01 -5.91
N LEU A 98 -5.47 4.87 -5.06
CA LEU A 98 -6.85 5.22 -5.39
C LEU A 98 -7.13 6.73 -5.26
N LYS A 99 -6.13 7.54 -4.87
CA LYS A 99 -6.25 8.98 -4.60
C LYS A 99 -7.39 9.32 -3.64
N VAL A 100 -7.69 8.40 -2.72
CA VAL A 100 -8.69 8.63 -1.69
C VAL A 100 -8.04 9.45 -0.61
N ASN A 101 -8.54 10.66 -0.38
CA ASN A 101 -8.12 11.46 0.77
C ASN A 101 -8.54 10.73 2.05
N VAL A 102 -7.61 9.98 2.63
CA VAL A 102 -7.80 9.41 3.96
C VAL A 102 -7.95 10.59 4.90
N GLN A 103 -9.07 10.67 5.62
CA GLN A 103 -9.22 11.67 6.66
C GLN A 103 -8.22 11.35 7.78
N TYR A 104 -7.06 12.00 7.73
CA TYR A 104 -6.03 11.87 8.75
C TYR A 104 -6.53 12.55 10.02
N LYS A 105 -6.62 11.79 11.12
CA LYS A 105 -6.86 12.37 12.44
C LYS A 105 -5.53 12.91 12.95
N PRO A 106 -5.39 14.23 13.16
CA PRO A 106 -4.14 14.80 13.64
C PRO A 106 -3.77 14.19 15.00
N THR A 107 -2.52 13.71 15.11
CA THR A 107 -1.98 13.12 16.35
C THR A 107 -1.82 14.15 17.46
N THR A 108 -1.60 15.42 17.09
CA THR A 108 -1.40 16.52 18.02
C THR A 108 -2.64 17.38 18.13
N LYS A 109 -3.09 17.61 19.37
CA LYS A 109 -4.07 18.66 19.67
C LYS A 109 -3.31 19.98 19.77
N VAL A 110 -3.54 20.90 18.83
CA VAL A 110 -3.06 22.28 18.97
C VAL A 110 -3.81 22.92 20.13
N LYS A 111 -3.08 23.39 21.14
CA LYS A 111 -3.65 24.15 22.26
C LYS A 111 -4.04 25.52 21.72
N ARG A 112 -5.33 25.86 21.77
CA ARG A 112 -5.82 27.18 21.36
C ARG A 112 -5.34 28.23 22.36
N SER A 113 -4.82 29.34 21.84
CA SER A 113 -4.55 30.54 22.64
C SER A 113 -5.84 31.38 22.77
N LYS A 114 -5.87 32.32 23.72
CA LYS A 114 -7.04 33.20 23.90
C LYS A 114 -7.33 34.05 22.65
N SER A 115 -6.29 34.46 21.92
CA SER A 115 -6.44 35.21 20.67
C SER A 115 -7.07 34.35 19.56
N ASP A 116 -6.81 33.05 19.53
CA ASP A 116 -7.43 32.16 18.54
C ASP A 116 -8.93 31.98 18.79
N GLU A 117 -9.36 32.00 20.05
CA GLU A 117 -10.78 31.92 20.41
C GLU A 117 -11.54 33.20 20.04
N GLU A 118 -10.91 34.36 20.21
CA GLU A 118 -11.46 35.65 19.80
C GLU A 118 -11.59 35.74 18.28
N LEU A 119 -10.55 35.34 17.55
CA LEU A 119 -10.57 35.29 16.09
C LEU A 119 -11.64 34.31 15.56
N TYR A 120 -11.77 33.14 16.18
CA TYR A 120 -12.78 32.14 15.79
C TYR A 120 -14.22 32.67 15.96
N LYS A 121 -14.49 33.44 17.02
CA LYS A 121 -15.80 34.07 17.25
C LYS A 121 -16.11 35.13 16.19
N GLN A 122 -15.10 35.91 15.76
CA GLN A 122 -15.27 36.92 14.71
C GLN A 122 -15.62 36.31 13.35
N LEU A 123 -15.05 35.15 13.02
CA LEU A 123 -15.29 34.46 11.75
C LEU A 123 -16.64 33.71 11.68
N LEU A 124 -17.28 33.49 12.81
CA LEU A 124 -18.62 32.88 12.93
C LEU A 124 -19.76 33.91 12.87
N THR A 125 -19.43 35.20 12.84
CA THR A 125 -20.36 36.32 12.73
C THR A 125 -20.45 36.76 11.27
#